data_AF-A0A316M4J3-F1
#
_entry.id   AF-A0A316M4J3-F1
#
_cell.length_a   1.000
_cell.length_b   1.000
_cell.length_c   1.000
_cell.angle_alpha   90.00
_cell.angle_beta   90.00
_cell.angle_gamma   90.00
#
_symmetry.space_group_name_H-M   'P 1'
#
loop_
_entity.id
_entity.type
_entity.pdbx_description
1 polymer ?
#
loop_
_entity_poly.entity_id
_entity_poly.type
_entity_poly.pdbx_seq_one_letter_code
_entity_poly.pdbx_strand_id
1 'polypeptide(L)'
;MKKVLYDYKDVIKKLPLKDKYTKDELLINDFLMKYVYENFIEELESLDNPKEVLLIPLGKAVEEVLCKLKEQGIIGENQILTGFPHPSGANVNRLIQFEQNKENMIKLIEEYASFK
;
A
#
# COMPACT_ATOMS: atom_id res chain seq x y z
N MET A 1 -14.24 10.47 11.90
CA MET A 1 -14.90 9.90 13.12
C MET A 1 -13.98 8.79 13.60
N LYS A 2 -13.26 8.94 14.73
CA LYS A 2 -12.24 7.96 15.16
C LYS A 2 -12.88 6.59 15.38
N LYS A 3 -12.76 5.67 14.42
CA LYS A 3 -13.10 4.27 14.66
C LYS A 3 -12.13 3.74 15.70
N VAL A 4 -12.69 3.35 16.83
CA VAL A 4 -11.91 2.85 17.95
C VAL A 4 -11.38 1.46 17.57
N LEU A 5 -10.22 1.09 18.10
CA LEU A 5 -9.61 -0.24 17.94
C LEU A 5 -10.61 -1.41 18.19
N TYR A 6 -11.67 -1.17 18.95
CA TYR A 6 -12.76 -2.11 19.24
C TYR A 6 -13.56 -2.54 18.01
N ASP A 7 -13.78 -1.65 17.03
CA ASP A 7 -14.51 -2.01 15.80
C ASP A 7 -13.74 -3.06 14.98
N TYR A 8 -12.40 -2.98 15.01
CA TYR A 8 -11.53 -3.95 14.34
C TYR A 8 -11.65 -5.34 14.95
N LYS A 9 -11.78 -5.42 16.29
CA LYS A 9 -11.90 -6.69 17.00
C LYS A 9 -13.14 -7.47 16.55
N ASP A 10 -14.26 -6.79 16.37
CA ASP A 10 -15.51 -7.46 15.99
C ASP A 10 -15.56 -7.83 14.51
N VAL A 11 -14.86 -7.10 13.64
CA VAL A 11 -14.68 -7.50 12.24
C VAL A 11 -13.73 -8.70 12.12
N ILE A 12 -12.59 -8.67 12.81
CA ILE A 12 -11.60 -9.78 12.81
C ILE A 12 -12.25 -11.09 13.30
N LYS A 13 -13.09 -11.03 14.34
CA LYS A 13 -13.84 -12.21 14.84
C LYS A 13 -14.80 -12.82 13.82
N LYS A 14 -15.30 -12.03 12.86
CA LYS A 14 -16.22 -12.50 11.82
C LYS A 14 -15.49 -13.11 10.61
N LEU A 15 -14.16 -12.94 10.52
CA LEU A 15 -13.39 -13.53 9.44
C LEU A 15 -13.32 -15.05 9.61
N PRO A 16 -13.69 -15.84 8.59
CA PRO A 16 -13.66 -17.29 8.68
C PRO A 16 -12.21 -17.77 8.78
N LEU A 17 -11.87 -18.59 9.78
CA LEU A 17 -10.56 -19.23 9.85
C LEU A 17 -10.40 -20.22 8.70
N LYS A 18 -9.32 -20.08 7.92
CA LYS A 18 -9.00 -20.91 6.77
C LYS A 18 -7.53 -21.32 6.83
N ASP A 19 -7.21 -22.49 6.28
CA ASP A 19 -5.83 -22.97 6.17
C ASP A 19 -4.99 -22.11 5.22
N LYS A 20 -5.65 -21.45 4.24
CA LYS A 20 -5.06 -20.48 3.31
C LYS A 20 -6.08 -19.41 2.97
N TYR A 21 -5.62 -18.18 2.83
CA TYR A 21 -6.36 -17.11 2.18
C TYR A 21 -5.71 -16.78 0.84
N THR A 22 -6.54 -16.51 -0.17
CA THR A 22 -6.05 -15.92 -1.41
C THR A 22 -5.78 -14.43 -1.20
N LYS A 23 -5.01 -13.85 -2.12
CA LYS A 23 -4.74 -12.42 -2.16
C LYS A 23 -6.04 -11.61 -2.26
N ASP A 24 -6.97 -12.08 -3.09
CA ASP A 24 -8.27 -11.46 -3.28
C ASP A 24 -9.12 -11.54 -2.00
N GLU A 25 -9.02 -12.62 -1.22
CA GLU A 25 -9.76 -12.75 0.05
C GLU A 25 -9.27 -11.81 1.16
N LEU A 26 -8.00 -11.40 1.12
CA LEU A 26 -7.43 -10.46 2.09
C LEU A 26 -7.54 -9.02 1.60
N LEU A 27 -7.07 -8.71 0.38
CA LEU A 27 -7.07 -7.35 -0.16
C LEU A 27 -8.47 -6.81 -0.46
N ILE A 28 -9.43 -7.69 -0.77
CA ILE A 28 -10.82 -7.30 -1.08
C ILE A 28 -11.71 -7.42 0.15
N ASN A 29 -11.21 -7.91 1.28
CA ASN A 29 -12.07 -7.86 2.46
C ASN A 29 -12.42 -6.40 2.69
N ASP A 30 -13.73 -6.08 2.66
CA ASP A 30 -14.24 -4.74 2.87
C ASP A 30 -13.53 -4.08 4.05
N PHE A 31 -13.15 -4.86 5.05
CA PHE A 31 -12.27 -4.47 6.16
C PHE A 31 -10.97 -3.74 5.81
N LEU A 32 -10.09 -4.31 4.97
CA LEU A 32 -8.77 -3.75 4.68
C LEU A 32 -8.89 -2.47 3.84
N MET A 33 -9.72 -2.50 2.80
CA MET A 33 -10.00 -1.29 2.01
C MET A 33 -10.75 -0.25 2.82
N LYS A 34 -11.64 -0.64 3.74
CA LYS A 34 -12.30 0.28 4.67
C LYS A 34 -11.30 0.98 5.58
N TYR A 35 -10.28 0.28 6.11
CA TYR A 35 -9.20 0.94 6.84
C TYR A 35 -8.51 1.99 5.97
N VAL A 36 -8.19 1.61 4.73
CA VAL A 36 -7.53 2.48 3.77
C VAL A 36 -8.34 3.76 3.55
N TYR A 37 -9.64 3.62 3.25
CA TYR A 37 -10.51 4.75 2.98
C TYR A 37 -10.80 5.62 4.20
N GLU A 38 -10.93 5.02 5.38
CA GLU A 38 -11.40 5.74 6.58
C GLU A 38 -10.27 6.24 7.49
N ASN A 39 -9.04 5.74 7.33
CA ASN A 39 -7.93 6.09 8.22
C ASN A 39 -6.70 6.48 7.41
N PHE A 40 -6.21 5.62 6.51
CA PHE A 40 -4.96 5.90 5.79
C PHE A 40 -5.05 7.17 4.94
N ILE A 41 -6.16 7.37 4.22
CA ILE A 41 -6.36 8.61 3.44
C ILE A 41 -6.41 9.83 4.37
N GLU A 42 -7.19 9.77 5.47
CA GLU A 42 -7.27 10.88 6.44
C GLU A 42 -5.89 11.20 7.04
N GLU A 43 -5.09 10.18 7.39
CA GLU A 43 -3.73 10.32 7.92
C GLU A 43 -2.79 10.94 6.87
N LEU A 44 -2.84 10.46 5.63
CA LEU A 44 -2.05 11.01 4.53
C LEU A 44 -2.40 12.48 4.26
N GLU A 45 -3.69 12.81 4.18
CA GLU A 45 -4.17 14.17 3.95
C GLU A 45 -3.86 15.13 5.10
N SER A 46 -3.62 14.60 6.31
CA SER A 46 -3.24 15.40 7.48
C SER A 46 -1.75 15.81 7.50
N LEU A 47 -0.92 15.24 6.63
CA LEU A 47 0.49 15.61 6.52
C LEU A 47 0.65 16.97 5.82
N ASP A 48 1.74 17.67 6.12
CA ASP A 48 2.11 18.87 5.35
C ASP A 48 2.50 18.46 3.92
N ASN A 49 1.91 19.16 2.94
CA ASN A 49 2.11 18.90 1.51
C ASN A 49 1.89 17.42 1.12
N PRO A 50 0.67 16.88 1.31
CA PRO A 50 0.41 15.44 1.15
C PRO A 50 0.63 14.93 -0.28
N LYS A 51 0.56 15.83 -1.27
CA LYS A 51 0.86 15.55 -2.69
C LYS A 51 2.37 15.44 -2.97
N GLU A 52 3.21 15.90 -2.05
CA GLU A 52 4.67 15.84 -2.07
C GLU A 52 5.20 14.81 -1.07
N VAL A 53 4.41 13.78 -0.78
CA VAL A 53 4.84 12.60 -0.01
C VAL A 53 5.08 11.45 -0.97
N LEU A 54 6.28 10.86 -0.89
CA LEU A 54 6.63 9.63 -1.60
C LEU A 54 6.24 8.43 -0.74
N LEU A 55 5.37 7.59 -1.28
CA LEU A 55 4.87 6.37 -0.65
C LEU A 55 5.70 5.18 -1.12
N ILE A 56 6.26 4.44 -0.17
CA ILE A 56 7.08 3.26 -0.44
C ILE A 56 6.29 2.00 -0.02
N PRO A 57 5.65 1.29 -0.96
CA PRO A 57 4.92 0.07 -0.65
C PRO A 57 5.87 -1.07 -0.31
N LEU A 58 5.68 -1.71 0.84
CA LEU A 58 6.45 -2.90 1.21
C LEU A 58 5.76 -4.14 0.66
N GLY A 59 6.04 -4.47 -0.60
CA GLY A 59 5.54 -5.65 -1.29
C GLY A 59 4.26 -5.44 -2.11
N LYS A 60 3.96 -6.43 -2.96
CA LYS A 60 3.00 -6.30 -4.06
C LYS A 60 1.56 -6.02 -3.61
N ALA A 61 1.15 -6.56 -2.47
CA ALA A 61 -0.19 -6.36 -1.94
C ALA A 61 -0.46 -4.90 -1.58
N VAL A 62 0.51 -4.25 -0.91
CA VAL A 62 0.41 -2.83 -0.55
C VAL A 62 0.50 -1.95 -1.79
N GLU A 63 1.41 -2.27 -2.72
CA GLU A 63 1.54 -1.57 -4.00
C GLU A 63 0.21 -1.52 -4.76
N GLU A 64 -0.51 -2.63 -4.84
CA GLU A 64 -1.79 -2.68 -5.54
C GLU A 64 -2.88 -1.84 -4.88
N VAL A 65 -2.91 -1.76 -3.55
CA VAL A 65 -3.81 -0.86 -2.83
C VAL A 65 -3.50 0.59 -3.20
N LEU A 66 -2.23 1.00 -3.19
CA LEU A 66 -1.84 2.36 -3.55
C LEU A 66 -2.13 2.65 -5.04
N CYS A 67 -1.90 1.70 -5.93
CA CYS A 67 -2.25 1.83 -7.35
C CYS A 67 -3.75 2.01 -7.56
N LYS A 68 -4.62 1.32 -6.80
CA LYS A 68 -6.07 1.56 -6.85
C LYS A 68 -6.44 2.98 -6.41
N LEU A 69 -5.81 3.50 -5.36
CA LEU A 69 -6.02 4.88 -4.91
C LEU A 69 -5.52 5.90 -5.95
N LYS A 70 -4.42 5.59 -6.63
CA LYS A 70 -3.90 6.37 -7.76
C LYS A 70 -4.89 6.41 -8.93
N GLU A 71 -5.42 5.24 -9.33
CA GLU A 71 -6.46 5.13 -10.37
C GLU A 71 -7.73 5.92 -10.02
N GLN A 72 -8.03 6.06 -8.72
CA GLN A 72 -9.13 6.87 -8.20
C GLN A 72 -8.81 8.37 -8.09
N GLY A 73 -7.57 8.79 -8.39
CA GLY A 73 -7.12 10.17 -8.30
C GLY A 73 -6.88 10.69 -6.88
N ILE A 74 -6.88 9.80 -5.88
CA ILE A 74 -6.63 10.14 -4.47
C ILE A 74 -5.14 10.36 -4.24
N ILE A 75 -4.30 9.55 -4.89
CA ILE A 75 -2.83 9.65 -4.86
C ILE A 75 -2.34 10.09 -6.24
N GLY A 76 -1.35 10.96 -6.29
CA GLY A 76 -0.74 11.44 -7.52
C GLY A 76 0.10 10.37 -8.25
N GLU A 77 0.24 10.53 -9.56
CA GLU A 77 0.92 9.55 -10.44
C GLU A 77 2.36 9.21 -10.02
N ASN A 78 3.09 10.20 -9.51
CA ASN A 78 4.51 10.05 -9.16
C ASN A 78 4.73 9.78 -7.66
N GLN A 79 3.66 9.65 -6.86
CA GLN A 79 3.79 9.51 -5.41
C GLN A 79 4.11 8.08 -4.95
N ILE A 80 4.24 7.10 -5.84
CA ILE A 80 4.40 5.69 -5.46
C ILE A 80 5.71 5.12 -6.02
N LEU A 81 6.58 4.63 -5.13
CA LEU A 81 7.78 3.90 -5.52
C LEU A 81 7.46 2.42 -5.81
N THR A 82 6.96 2.15 -7.01
CA THR A 82 6.60 0.78 -7.43
C THR A 82 7.82 -0.13 -7.67
N GLY A 83 7.62 -1.44 -7.53
CA GLY A 83 8.65 -2.45 -7.76
C GLY A 83 9.46 -2.83 -6.51
N PHE A 84 9.15 -2.25 -5.35
CA PHE A 84 9.85 -2.59 -4.12
C PHE A 84 9.42 -3.98 -3.61
N PRO A 85 10.37 -4.93 -3.41
CA PRO A 85 10.02 -6.28 -2.99
C PRO A 85 9.59 -6.33 -1.52
N HIS A 86 8.76 -7.31 -1.16
CA HIS A 86 8.40 -7.52 0.24
C HIS A 86 9.65 -7.94 1.06
N PRO A 87 9.94 -7.30 2.22
CA PRO A 87 11.19 -7.53 2.96
C PRO A 87 11.26 -8.87 3.72
N SER A 88 10.14 -9.59 3.87
CA SER A 88 10.10 -10.85 4.62
C SER A 88 10.99 -11.95 4.05
N GLY A 89 11.60 -12.76 4.92
CA GLY A 89 12.41 -13.93 4.54
C GLY A 89 11.66 -15.01 3.76
N ALA A 90 10.33 -15.05 3.84
CA ALA A 90 9.48 -15.96 3.06
C ALA A 90 9.44 -15.63 1.55
N ASN A 91 9.89 -14.44 1.15
CA ASN A 91 10.03 -14.07 -0.26
C ASN A 91 11.39 -14.56 -0.79
N VAL A 92 11.39 -15.78 -1.34
CA VAL A 92 12.58 -16.41 -1.94
C VAL A 92 13.13 -15.63 -3.14
N ASN A 93 12.29 -14.85 -3.83
CA ASN A 93 12.65 -14.11 -5.04
C ASN A 93 13.01 -12.65 -4.78
N ARG A 94 13.07 -12.20 -3.52
CA ARG A 94 13.27 -10.78 -3.17
C ARG A 94 14.51 -10.14 -3.80
N LEU A 95 15.61 -10.90 -3.93
CA LEU A 95 16.87 -10.41 -4.51
C LEU A 95 16.74 -10.17 -6.01
N ILE A 96 16.16 -11.15 -6.72
CA ILE A 96 15.92 -11.06 -8.16
C ILE A 96 14.94 -9.92 -8.47
N GLN A 97 13.85 -9.80 -7.69
CA GLN A 97 12.88 -8.71 -7.82
C GLN A 97 13.55 -7.34 -7.60
N PHE A 98 14.39 -7.22 -6.57
CA PHE A 98 15.11 -5.99 -6.30
C PHE A 98 16.04 -5.62 -7.45
N GLU A 99 16.84 -6.57 -7.93
CA GLU A 99 17.78 -6.37 -9.03
C GLU A 99 17.05 -5.92 -10.31
N GLN A 100 15.96 -6.59 -10.68
CA GLN A 100 15.16 -6.25 -11.85
C GLN A 100 14.49 -4.88 -11.77
N ASN A 101 14.06 -4.46 -10.56
CA ASN A 101 13.33 -3.21 -10.38
C ASN A 101 14.23 -2.02 -10.02
N LYS A 102 15.52 -2.25 -9.75
CA LYS A 102 16.44 -1.23 -9.21
C LYS A 102 16.50 0.02 -10.08
N GLU A 103 16.72 -0.14 -11.37
CA GLU A 103 16.83 0.99 -12.31
C GLU A 103 15.53 1.78 -12.41
N ASN A 104 14.39 1.08 -12.48
CA ASN A 104 13.08 1.73 -12.51
C ASN A 104 12.79 2.50 -11.22
N MET A 105 13.17 1.97 -10.05
CA MET A 105 13.02 2.67 -8.78
C MET A 105 13.84 3.96 -8.73
N ILE A 106 15.09 3.93 -9.23
CA ILE A 106 15.93 5.14 -9.32
C ILE A 106 15.26 6.18 -10.21
N LYS A 107 14.77 5.77 -11.39
CA LYS A 107 14.06 6.65 -12.32
C LYS A 107 12.83 7.30 -11.68
N LEU A 108 12.01 6.53 -10.96
CA LEU A 108 10.84 7.06 -10.25
C LEU A 108 11.22 8.11 -9.19
N ILE A 109 12.33 7.90 -8.47
CA ILE A 109 12.83 8.86 -7.49
C ILE A 109 13.29 10.15 -8.18
N GLU A 110 13.98 10.05 -9.31
CA GLU A 110 14.43 11.22 -10.08
C GLU A 110 13.25 12.00 -10.67
N GLU A 111 12.25 11.32 -11.22
CA GLU A 111 11.01 11.92 -11.72
C GLU A 111 10.24 12.62 -10.60
N TYR A 112 10.14 11.98 -9.43
CA TYR A 112 9.52 12.56 -8.25
C TYR A 112 10.26 13.82 -7.76
N ALA A 113 11.59 13.76 -7.66
CA ALA A 113 12.43 14.87 -7.24
C ALA A 113 12.37 16.06 -8.22
N SER A 114 12.10 15.80 -9.50
CA SER A 114 11.97 16.83 -10.54
C SER A 114 10.60 17.53 -10.54
N PHE A 115 9.59 16.93 -9.90
CA PHE A 115 8.23 17.47 -9.81
C PHE A 115 8.03 18.38 -8.58
N LYS A 116 8.89 18.24 -7.56
CA LYS A 116 8.85 19.01 -6.31
C LYS A 116 9.62 20.32 -6.44
#